data_AF-A0A963EJ87-F1
#
_entry.id   AF-A0A963EJ87-F1
#
_cell.length_a   1.000
_cell.length_b   1.000
_cell.length_c   1.000
_cell.angle_alpha   90.00
_cell.angle_beta   90.00
_cell.angle_gamma   90.00
#
_symmetry.space_group_name_H-M   'P 1'
#
loop_
_entity.id
_entity.type
_entity.pdbx_description
1 polymer ?
#
loop_
_entity_poly.entity_id
_entity_poly.type
_entity_poly.pdbx_seq_one_letter_code
_entity_poly.pdbx_strand_id
1 'polypeptide(L)'
;MFKLAHLSDLHIGPLPDVPLSALFSKRFFGLLSWRRKRHAMHRVEVIEALLRDLADHPADHVAITGDLVNLALADEFGNAASWIARFGSPEEVSVIPGNHDAYVDGPYRDHWQMWQRYMANDGSAEITFPYVRRRGRVAIVGLSS
;
A
#
# COMPACT_ATOMS: atom_id res chain seq x y z
N MET A 1 9.24 16.90 -18.89
CA MET A 1 9.02 17.22 -17.46
C MET A 1 8.56 15.94 -16.81
N PHE A 2 9.14 15.54 -15.67
CA PHE A 2 8.73 14.31 -14.96
C PHE A 2 7.48 14.58 -14.11
N LYS A 3 6.45 13.77 -14.25
CA LYS A 3 5.18 13.81 -13.51
C LYS A 3 5.13 12.64 -12.54
N LEU A 4 5.02 12.94 -11.25
CA LEU A 4 4.86 11.94 -10.19
C LEU A 4 3.42 12.01 -9.66
N ALA A 5 2.69 10.91 -9.75
CA ALA A 5 1.45 10.75 -8.99
C ALA A 5 1.79 10.30 -7.57
N HIS A 6 1.29 10.99 -6.56
CA HIS A 6 1.53 10.65 -5.16
C HIS A 6 0.23 10.30 -4.47
N LEU A 7 0.17 9.08 -3.94
CA LEU A 7 -0.99 8.48 -3.29
C LEU A 7 -0.61 8.07 -1.87
N SER A 8 -1.53 8.19 -0.92
CA SER A 8 -1.32 7.81 0.48
C SER A 8 -2.65 7.39 1.10
N ASP A 9 -2.60 6.62 2.19
CA ASP A 9 -3.77 6.30 3.04
C ASP A 9 -4.91 5.63 2.24
N LEU A 10 -4.54 4.74 1.32
CA LEU A 10 -5.50 4.07 0.44
C LEU A 10 -6.51 3.23 1.24
N HIS A 11 -6.07 2.59 2.33
CA HIS A 11 -6.88 1.78 3.24
C HIS A 11 -7.83 0.86 2.48
N ILE A 12 -7.25 0.05 1.60
CA ILE A 12 -7.94 -0.75 0.61
C ILE A 12 -8.99 -1.64 1.27
N GLY A 13 -10.23 -1.48 0.83
CA GLY A 13 -11.37 -2.29 1.23
C GLY A 13 -11.81 -3.29 0.14
N PRO A 14 -12.88 -4.07 0.41
CA PRO A 14 -13.50 -4.25 1.73
C PRO A 14 -12.56 -4.99 2.70
N LEU A 15 -12.85 -4.90 4.00
CA LEU A 15 -12.16 -5.76 4.97
C LEU A 15 -12.50 -7.24 4.69
N PRO A 16 -11.53 -8.16 4.81
CA PRO A 16 -11.83 -9.59 4.83
C PRO A 16 -12.64 -9.94 6.07
N ASP A 17 -13.14 -11.19 6.13
CA ASP A 17 -13.77 -11.71 7.33
C ASP A 17 -12.79 -11.65 8.50
N VAL A 18 -13.17 -10.90 9.55
CA VAL A 18 -12.28 -10.66 10.69
C VAL A 18 -12.60 -11.68 11.79
N PRO A 19 -11.75 -12.69 12.03
CA PRO A 19 -12.00 -13.64 13.10
C PRO A 19 -11.85 -12.94 14.45
N LEU A 20 -12.70 -13.31 15.42
CA LEU A 20 -12.67 -12.71 16.76
C LEU A 20 -11.31 -12.89 17.45
N SER A 21 -10.60 -13.99 17.16
CA SER A 21 -9.25 -14.27 17.64
C SER A 21 -8.18 -13.33 17.09
N ALA A 22 -8.45 -12.59 15.99
CA ALA A 22 -7.54 -11.59 15.46
C ALA A 22 -7.76 -10.19 16.07
N LEU A 23 -8.81 -9.99 16.87
CA LEU A 23 -9.20 -8.70 17.44
C LEU A 23 -8.48 -8.35 18.76
N PHE A 24 -7.28 -8.86 18.99
CA PHE A 24 -6.48 -8.43 20.15
C PHE A 24 -5.81 -7.07 19.92
N SER A 25 -5.64 -6.30 21.00
CA SER A 25 -4.92 -5.01 21.00
C SER A 25 -5.54 -3.96 20.04
N LYS A 26 -4.71 -3.21 19.30
CA LYS A 26 -5.09 -2.10 18.44
C LYS A 26 -6.06 -2.49 17.31
N ARG A 27 -6.09 -3.76 16.90
CA ARG A 27 -7.01 -4.27 15.86
C ARG A 27 -8.48 -4.13 16.25
N PHE A 28 -8.83 -4.24 17.53
CA PHE A 28 -10.20 -4.01 18.00
C PHE A 28 -10.66 -2.57 17.73
N PHE A 29 -9.83 -1.60 18.10
CA PHE A 29 -10.11 -0.18 17.87
C PHE A 29 -10.08 0.17 16.38
N GLY A 30 -9.19 -0.47 15.61
CA GLY A 30 -9.17 -0.39 14.15
C GLY A 30 -10.48 -0.85 13.53
N LEU A 31 -11.01 -2.01 13.93
CA LEU A 31 -12.27 -2.55 13.41
C LEU A 31 -13.44 -1.61 13.76
N LEU A 32 -13.47 -1.07 14.98
CA LEU A 32 -14.51 -0.14 15.39
C LEU A 32 -14.46 1.17 14.58
N SER A 33 -13.26 1.70 14.35
CA SER A 33 -13.05 2.87 13.47
C SER A 33 -13.49 2.59 12.04
N TRP A 34 -13.18 1.40 11.53
CA TRP A 34 -13.59 0.97 10.19
C TRP A 34 -15.11 0.90 10.04
N ARG A 35 -15.78 0.17 10.94
CA ARG A 35 -17.24 0.03 10.93
C ARG A 35 -17.96 1.35 11.11
N ARG A 36 -17.40 2.29 11.90
CA ARG A 36 -18.06 3.57 12.20
C ARG A 36 -17.89 4.62 11.11
N LYS A 37 -16.72 4.69 10.46
CA LYS A 37 -16.38 5.81 9.57
C LYS A 37 -15.63 5.41 8.30
N ARG A 38 -14.58 4.59 8.40
CA ARG A 38 -13.69 4.34 7.25
C ARG A 38 -14.32 3.51 6.15
N HIS A 39 -15.23 2.58 6.45
CA HIS A 39 -15.95 1.82 5.42
C HIS A 39 -16.74 2.71 4.44
N ALA A 40 -17.26 3.86 4.90
CA ALA A 40 -17.99 4.78 4.04
C ALA A 40 -17.05 5.62 3.14
N MET A 41 -15.79 5.80 3.54
CA MET A 41 -14.80 6.64 2.85
C MET A 41 -13.89 5.81 1.93
N HIS A 42 -13.39 4.68 2.43
CA HIS A 42 -12.46 3.80 1.71
C HIS A 42 -13.24 2.73 0.97
N ARG A 43 -13.90 3.23 -0.06
CA ARG A 43 -14.74 2.49 -0.98
C ARG A 43 -13.91 2.06 -2.17
N VAL A 44 -14.12 0.81 -2.61
CA VAL A 44 -13.47 0.28 -3.83
C VAL A 44 -13.68 1.23 -5.00
N GLU A 45 -14.87 1.84 -5.10
CA GLU A 45 -15.23 2.76 -6.17
C GLU A 45 -14.35 4.02 -6.22
N VAL A 46 -13.78 4.45 -5.08
CA VAL A 46 -12.86 5.60 -5.02
C VAL A 46 -11.51 5.22 -5.64
N ILE A 47 -10.99 4.03 -5.31
CA ILE A 47 -9.73 3.54 -5.87
C ILE A 47 -9.90 3.22 -7.37
N GLU A 48 -11.05 2.68 -7.77
CA GLU A 48 -11.40 2.51 -9.20
C GLU A 48 -11.51 3.86 -9.94
N ALA A 49 -12.03 4.90 -9.29
CA ALA A 49 -12.05 6.24 -9.86
C ALA A 49 -10.64 6.81 -10.01
N LEU A 50 -9.77 6.59 -9.02
CA LEU A 50 -8.37 7.00 -9.07
C LEU A 50 -7.60 6.29 -10.20
N LEU A 51 -7.80 4.98 -10.39
CA LEU A 51 -7.20 4.26 -11.52
C LEU A 51 -7.64 4.82 -12.87
N ARG A 52 -8.92 5.17 -13.01
CA ARG A 52 -9.45 5.81 -14.23
C ARG A 52 -8.83 7.19 -14.45
N ASP A 53 -8.74 8.00 -13.39
CA ASP A 53 -8.10 9.32 -13.47
C ASP A 53 -6.62 9.23 -13.87
N LEU A 54 -5.87 8.26 -13.33
CA LEU A 54 -4.48 8.02 -13.72
C LEU A 54 -4.34 7.52 -15.17
N ALA A 55 -5.34 6.79 -15.68
CA ALA A 55 -5.36 6.38 -17.08
C ALA A 55 -5.63 7.58 -18.03
N ASP A 56 -6.54 8.47 -17.64
CA ASP A 56 -6.86 9.70 -18.40
C ASP A 56 -5.74 10.75 -18.29
N HIS A 57 -5.02 10.76 -17.16
CA HIS A 57 -3.94 11.69 -16.83
C HIS A 57 -2.66 10.95 -16.45
N PRO A 58 -1.96 10.33 -17.43
CA PRO A 58 -0.81 9.47 -17.16
C PRO A 58 0.34 10.23 -16.47
N ALA A 59 0.85 9.62 -15.41
CA ALA A 59 2.09 10.01 -14.72
C ALA A 59 3.28 9.18 -15.22
N ASP A 60 4.49 9.71 -15.09
CA ASP A 60 5.71 8.97 -15.41
C ASP A 60 6.06 7.93 -14.33
N HIS A 61 5.52 8.10 -13.11
CA HIS A 61 5.69 7.18 -11.99
C HIS A 61 4.59 7.41 -10.93
N VAL A 62 4.24 6.36 -10.18
CA VAL A 62 3.31 6.42 -9.04
C VAL A 62 4.07 6.13 -7.74
N ALA A 63 3.95 7.00 -6.75
CA ALA A 63 4.44 6.78 -5.40
C ALA A 63 3.26 6.54 -4.45
N ILE A 64 3.23 5.39 -3.78
CA ILE A 64 2.24 5.04 -2.77
C ILE A 64 2.90 5.04 -1.39
N THR A 65 2.51 5.97 -0.51
CA THR A 65 3.22 6.23 0.76
C THR A 65 2.53 5.68 2.00
N GLY A 66 2.02 4.46 1.88
CA GLY A 66 1.60 3.66 3.03
C GLY A 66 0.11 3.69 3.33
N ASP A 67 -0.21 3.02 4.42
CA ASP A 67 -1.56 2.77 4.94
C ASP A 67 -2.45 2.11 3.85
N LEU A 68 -1.90 1.08 3.22
CA LEU A 68 -2.57 0.24 2.23
C LEU A 68 -3.62 -0.66 2.88
N VAL A 69 -3.32 -1.22 4.05
CA VAL A 69 -4.23 -2.09 4.81
C VAL A 69 -4.91 -1.33 5.95
N ASN A 70 -5.88 -1.97 6.60
CA ASN A 70 -6.65 -1.38 7.69
C ASN A 70 -6.34 -2.03 9.04
N LEU A 71 -6.37 -3.36 9.13
CA LEU A 71 -6.19 -4.10 10.39
C LEU A 71 -4.90 -4.94 10.40
N ALA A 72 -4.12 -4.90 9.33
CA ALA A 72 -2.93 -5.72 9.13
C ALA A 72 -3.22 -7.22 9.21
N LEU A 73 -4.34 -7.68 8.64
CA LEU A 73 -4.65 -9.10 8.45
C LEU A 73 -3.94 -9.62 7.20
N ALA A 74 -3.54 -10.90 7.20
CA ALA A 74 -2.81 -11.51 6.09
C ALA A 74 -3.52 -11.33 4.74
N ASP A 75 -4.84 -11.53 4.70
CA ASP A 75 -5.65 -11.40 3.48
C ASP A 75 -5.70 -9.95 2.97
N GLU A 76 -5.56 -8.94 3.84
CA GLU A 76 -5.49 -7.54 3.42
C GLU A 76 -4.21 -7.26 2.62
N PHE A 77 -3.09 -7.88 2.99
CA PHE A 77 -1.83 -7.74 2.24
C PHE A 77 -1.93 -8.34 0.83
N GLY A 78 -2.59 -9.50 0.69
CA GLY A 78 -2.85 -10.10 -0.62
C GLY A 78 -3.75 -9.23 -1.51
N ASN A 79 -4.80 -8.66 -0.92
CA ASN A 79 -5.67 -7.71 -1.62
C ASN A 79 -4.89 -6.46 -2.03
N ALA A 80 -4.14 -5.85 -1.12
CA ALA A 80 -3.37 -4.66 -1.42
C ALA A 80 -2.26 -4.91 -2.46
N ALA A 81 -1.60 -6.08 -2.46
CA ALA A 81 -0.68 -6.47 -3.54
C ALA A 81 -1.37 -6.51 -4.92
N SER A 82 -2.59 -7.05 -4.96
CA SER A 82 -3.40 -7.11 -6.18
C SER A 82 -3.78 -5.71 -6.68
N TRP A 83 -4.09 -4.77 -5.78
CA TRP A 83 -4.36 -3.38 -6.13
C TRP A 83 -3.12 -2.61 -6.58
N ILE A 84 -1.99 -2.76 -5.90
CA ILE A 84 -0.72 -2.13 -6.30
C ILE A 84 -0.39 -2.51 -7.75
N ALA A 85 -0.54 -3.80 -8.11
CA ALA A 85 -0.30 -4.27 -9.47
C ALA A 85 -1.23 -3.65 -10.53
N ARG A 86 -2.39 -3.09 -10.12
CA ARG A 86 -3.29 -2.36 -11.03
C ARG A 86 -2.85 -0.92 -11.27
N PHE A 87 -2.06 -0.34 -10.37
CA PHE A 87 -1.48 1.00 -10.57
C PHE A 87 -0.30 0.99 -11.55
N GLY A 88 0.34 -0.16 -11.76
CA GLY A 88 1.43 -0.32 -12.72
C GLY A 88 2.40 -1.42 -12.30
N SER A 89 3.40 -1.67 -13.15
CA SER A 89 4.47 -2.61 -12.85
C SER A 89 5.37 -2.11 -11.72
N PRO A 90 6.23 -2.96 -11.14
CA PRO A 90 7.26 -2.48 -10.21
C PRO A 90 8.06 -1.32 -10.80
N GLU A 91 8.38 -1.32 -12.10
CA GLU A 91 9.13 -0.23 -12.74
C GLU A 91 8.37 1.10 -12.73
N GLU A 92 7.05 1.09 -12.64
CA GLU A 92 6.19 2.29 -12.71
C GLU A 92 5.69 2.76 -11.34
N VAL A 93 5.78 1.89 -10.33
CA VAL A 93 5.20 2.14 -9.00
C VAL A 93 6.24 1.93 -7.89
N SER A 94 6.35 2.86 -6.96
CA SER A 94 7.14 2.74 -5.73
C SER A 94 6.24 2.80 -4.51
N VAL A 95 6.48 1.91 -3.54
CA VAL A 95 5.66 1.80 -2.33
C VAL A 95 6.56 1.96 -1.10
N ILE A 96 6.05 2.59 -0.05
CA ILE A 96 6.58 2.47 1.31
C ILE A 96 5.44 2.06 2.27
N PRO A 97 5.73 1.32 3.35
CA PRO A 97 4.72 0.95 4.32
C PRO A 97 4.32 2.16 5.18
N GLY A 98 3.05 2.22 5.56
CA GLY A 98 2.54 3.13 6.58
C GLY A 98 2.43 2.45 7.94
N ASN A 99 1.85 3.16 8.91
CA ASN A 99 1.65 2.67 10.27
C ASN A 99 0.70 1.46 10.30
N HIS A 100 -0.33 1.46 9.47
CA HIS A 100 -1.29 0.37 9.37
C HIS A 100 -0.69 -0.87 8.69
N ASP A 101 0.31 -0.70 7.83
CA ASP A 101 1.03 -1.79 7.16
C ASP A 101 2.08 -2.46 8.08
N ALA A 102 2.39 -1.82 9.22
CA ALA A 102 3.30 -2.30 10.26
C ALA A 102 2.60 -2.42 11.64
N TYR A 103 1.26 -2.44 11.68
CA TYR A 103 0.48 -2.09 12.89
C TYR A 103 0.57 -3.08 14.06
N VAL A 104 0.98 -4.32 13.79
CA VAL A 104 1.04 -5.40 14.78
C VAL A 104 2.42 -6.03 14.73
N ASP A 105 3.12 -6.04 15.86
CA ASP A 105 4.40 -6.75 16.02
C ASP A 105 4.24 -8.22 15.62
N GLY A 106 4.95 -8.65 14.58
CA GLY A 106 4.77 -9.98 14.01
C GLY A 106 5.26 -10.11 12.55
N PRO A 107 4.85 -11.17 11.83
CA PRO A 107 5.33 -11.51 10.49
C PRO A 107 4.78 -10.59 9.38
N TYR A 108 4.41 -9.34 9.66
CA TYR A 108 3.97 -8.41 8.61
C TYR A 108 5.07 -8.17 7.56
N ARG A 109 6.35 -8.24 7.97
CA ARG A 109 7.49 -8.26 7.04
C ARG A 109 7.47 -9.46 6.11
N ASP A 110 6.94 -10.60 6.56
CA ASP A 110 6.74 -11.77 5.69
C ASP A 110 5.61 -11.51 4.69
N HIS A 111 4.56 -10.79 5.09
CA HIS A 111 3.48 -10.40 4.17
C HIS A 111 3.90 -9.31 3.18
N TRP A 112 4.86 -8.44 3.52
CA TRP A 112 5.44 -7.47 2.58
C TRP A 112 6.12 -8.14 1.38
N GLN A 113 6.50 -9.43 1.48
CA GLN A 113 7.01 -10.19 0.35
C GLN A 113 6.03 -10.20 -0.84
N MET A 114 4.72 -10.06 -0.58
CA MET A 114 3.69 -10.00 -1.61
C MET A 114 3.83 -8.79 -2.55
N TRP A 115 4.43 -7.69 -2.08
CA TRP A 115 4.69 -6.50 -2.90
C TRP A 115 6.15 -6.00 -2.79
N GLN A 116 7.09 -6.86 -2.40
CA GLN A 116 8.48 -6.48 -2.16
C GLN A 116 9.15 -5.77 -3.34
N ARG A 117 8.80 -6.15 -4.57
CA ARG A 117 9.37 -5.56 -5.79
C ARG A 117 9.06 -4.07 -5.93
N TYR A 118 8.00 -3.60 -5.30
CA TYR A 118 7.63 -2.17 -5.26
C TYR A 118 8.38 -1.39 -4.17
N MET A 119 9.04 -2.10 -3.24
CA MET A 119 9.76 -1.54 -2.08
C MET A 119 11.25 -1.90 -2.06
N ALA A 120 11.79 -2.31 -3.20
CA ALA A 120 13.18 -2.73 -3.35
C ALA A 120 13.95 -1.78 -4.27
N ASN A 121 15.29 -1.84 -4.18
CA ASN A 121 16.16 -1.18 -5.16
C ASN A 121 15.91 -1.74 -6.56
N ASP A 122 16.15 -0.95 -7.61
CA ASP A 122 15.99 -1.43 -8.99
C ASP A 122 16.87 -2.67 -9.25
N GLY A 123 16.28 -3.71 -9.83
CA GLY A 123 16.95 -4.99 -10.07
C GLY A 123 17.10 -5.91 -8.85
N SER A 124 16.62 -5.49 -7.67
CA SER A 124 16.58 -6.29 -6.45
C SER A 124 15.15 -6.68 -6.07
N ALA A 125 15.01 -7.77 -5.32
CA ALA A 125 13.78 -8.16 -4.66
C ALA A 125 13.89 -8.07 -3.12
N GLU A 126 15.04 -7.65 -2.61
CA GLU A 126 15.31 -7.51 -1.18
C GLU A 126 14.70 -6.21 -0.65
N ILE A 127 13.89 -6.32 0.40
CA ILE A 127 13.32 -5.16 1.09
C ILE A 127 14.36 -4.61 2.06
N THR A 128 15.02 -3.52 1.65
CA THR A 128 16.01 -2.82 2.48
C THR A 128 15.73 -1.33 2.43
N PHE A 129 15.50 -0.72 3.58
CA PHE A 129 15.32 0.72 3.71
C PHE A 129 16.61 1.41 4.20
N PRO A 130 17.01 2.57 3.65
CA PRO A 130 16.42 3.21 2.48
C PRO A 130 16.63 2.38 1.20
N TYR A 131 15.64 2.39 0.32
CA TYR A 131 15.82 1.92 -1.06
C TYR A 131 15.88 3.12 -2.00
N VAL A 132 16.55 2.95 -3.14
CA VAL A 132 16.65 3.97 -4.19
C VAL A 132 16.22 3.39 -5.53
N ARG A 133 15.36 4.13 -6.24
CA ARG A 133 14.90 3.78 -7.59
C ARG A 133 15.11 4.96 -8.53
N ARG A 134 15.69 4.72 -9.69
CA ARG A 134 16.04 5.76 -10.66
C ARG A 134 15.08 5.74 -11.84
N ARG A 135 14.51 6.90 -12.16
CA ARG A 135 13.68 7.13 -13.35
C ARG A 135 14.30 8.23 -14.17
N GLY A 136 15.18 7.84 -15.10
CA GLY A 136 16.01 8.77 -15.86
C GLY A 136 16.88 9.65 -14.95
N ARG A 137 16.56 10.95 -14.88
CA ARG A 137 17.31 11.94 -14.08
C ARG A 137 16.76 12.12 -12.65
N VAL A 138 15.71 11.38 -12.29
CA VAL A 138 15.05 11.45 -10.97
C VAL A 138 15.43 10.23 -10.14
N ALA A 139 15.76 10.45 -8.87
CA ALA A 139 15.94 9.40 -7.87
C ALA A 139 14.79 9.46 -6.86
N ILE A 140 14.10 8.34 -6.67
CA ILE A 140 13.05 8.15 -5.68
C ILE A 140 13.65 7.36 -4.52
N VAL A 141 13.65 7.95 -3.32
CA VAL A 141 14.22 7.35 -2.11
C VAL A 141 13.08 6.97 -1.17
N GLY A 142 12.87 5.67 -0.97
CA GLY A 142 11.87 5.14 -0.05
C GLY A 142 12.43 4.96 1.36
N LEU A 143 11.71 5.47 2.37
CA LEU A 143 12.05 5.36 3.78
C LEU A 143 10.95 4.63 4.54
N SER A 144 11.32 3.93 5.62
CA SER A 144 10.39 3.36 6.60
C SER A 144 10.72 3.95 7.96
N SER A 145 9.71 4.49 8.66
CA SER A 145 9.83 5.10 10.00
C SER A 145 9.29 4.21 11.09
#